data_AF-A0A1S1XZ35-F1
#
_entry.id   AF-A0A1S1XZ35-F1
#
_cell.length_a   1.000
_cell.length_b   1.000
_cell.length_c   1.000
_cell.angle_alpha   90.00
_cell.angle_beta   90.00
_cell.angle_gamma   90.00
#
_symmetry.space_group_name_H-M   'P 1'
#
loop_
_entity.id
_entity.type
_entity.pdbx_description
1 polymer ?
#
loop_
_entity_poly.entity_id
_entity_poly.type
_entity_poly.pdbx_seq_one_letter_code
_entity_poly.pdbx_strand_id
1 'polypeptide(L)'
;MNITYCELPDRLKYLIDNDQQYLLKQGLKGIEKESLRITEHGVIAQTPHPRALGSALTHPYLTTDYSEALLEFITPPFSDIKQTLHYMHQLHQFVYPHLGDEMLLATSMPCGIDGDLSIPIAEYGRSNIGKMKHVYRKGLWHRYGRTMQAIAGIHFNYSVPEALWPALYSYAGNGATLEEFISKAYFGLIRNFHRQGWLILYLFGASPAICKSFFKSRPQLMEQFKEFDEHTLFHPYATSLRMSDIGYKSKNQAGLKIDYNSLDGYVDSLTAAISTPYPDYEKIGVKVDGEYQQLNANILQIENEFYSTMRPKQIAQSGEKPTLALKRRGVLYVEMRSLDLNLLNPIGIDESTARFVEAFLLYCLLQDSPPQGPDEFQVNNSNQLLVANQGRRPGLELSRNGQTLTLQQWAHDILYAMQAICAVLDRGSLDRPYQLALQQQLAVVDNPALTPSARILACMRENGQEFGCFASNTSALHKHYFNAEPLDDATQQQFEAMAAASLQKQRDIEASDTLDFDEYLSRYFAQS
;
A
#
# COMPACT_ATOMS: atom_id res chain seq x y z
N MET A 1 -36.20 -2.08 14.17
CA MET A 1 -34.99 -1.25 14.09
C MET A 1 -35.28 -0.17 13.08
N ASN A 2 -35.31 1.10 13.50
CA ASN A 2 -35.48 2.22 12.58
C ASN A 2 -34.24 2.25 11.69
N ILE A 3 -34.39 1.90 10.41
CA ILE A 3 -33.38 2.14 9.39
C ILE A 3 -33.34 3.66 9.24
N THR A 4 -32.39 4.31 9.90
CA THR A 4 -32.03 5.68 9.58
C THR A 4 -31.66 5.65 8.10
N TYR A 5 -32.44 6.33 7.25
CA TYR A 5 -32.06 6.53 5.86
C TYR A 5 -30.70 7.24 5.89
N CYS A 6 -29.61 6.53 5.62
CA CYS A 6 -28.33 7.18 5.40
C CYS A 6 -28.52 8.11 4.21
N GLU A 7 -28.40 9.42 4.45
CA GLU A 7 -28.52 10.41 3.38
C GLU A 7 -27.43 10.15 2.33
N LEU A 8 -27.84 10.15 1.07
CA LEU A 8 -26.92 10.01 -0.05
C LEU A 8 -25.93 11.18 -0.04
N PRO A 9 -24.65 10.96 -0.38
CA PRO A 9 -23.72 12.07 -0.58
C PRO A 9 -24.30 13.08 -1.58
N ASP A 10 -24.23 14.38 -1.29
CA ASP A 10 -24.87 15.42 -2.13
C ASP A 10 -24.41 15.38 -3.59
N ARG A 11 -23.12 15.09 -3.82
CA ARG A 11 -22.58 14.91 -5.18
C ARG A 11 -23.22 13.71 -5.90
N LEU A 12 -23.46 12.61 -5.19
CA LEU A 12 -24.16 11.45 -5.77
C LEU A 12 -25.61 11.79 -6.08
N LYS A 13 -26.29 12.48 -5.16
CA LYS A 13 -27.67 12.94 -5.37
C LYS A 13 -27.76 13.83 -6.60
N TYR A 14 -26.87 14.83 -6.73
CA TYR A 14 -26.78 15.68 -7.92
C TYR A 14 -26.62 14.86 -9.21
N LEU A 15 -25.71 13.88 -9.23
CA LEU A 15 -25.51 13.04 -10.41
C LEU A 15 -26.77 12.23 -10.75
N ILE A 16 -27.48 11.68 -9.75
CA ILE A 16 -28.72 10.92 -9.96
C ILE A 16 -29.83 11.85 -10.48
N ASP A 17 -30.02 13.02 -9.88
CA ASP A 17 -31.05 13.99 -10.24
C ASP A 17 -30.87 14.53 -11.68
N ASN A 18 -29.65 14.42 -12.23
CA ASN A 18 -29.30 14.83 -13.60
C ASN A 18 -29.08 13.64 -14.56
N ASP A 19 -29.41 12.40 -14.16
CA ASP A 19 -29.15 11.15 -14.91
C ASP A 19 -27.68 10.96 -15.37
N GLN A 20 -26.73 11.43 -14.56
CA GLN A 20 -25.28 11.40 -14.79
C GLN A 20 -24.53 10.37 -13.93
N GLN A 21 -25.22 9.59 -13.11
CA GLN A 21 -24.64 8.56 -12.22
C GLN A 21 -23.83 7.48 -12.96
N TYR A 22 -24.11 7.23 -14.25
CA TYR A 22 -23.33 6.29 -15.06
C TYR A 22 -21.85 6.71 -15.20
N LEU A 23 -21.53 7.99 -15.01
CA LEU A 23 -20.16 8.53 -15.06
C LEU A 23 -19.27 8.04 -13.91
N LEU A 24 -19.82 7.33 -12.91
CA LEU A 24 -19.01 6.70 -11.85
C LEU A 24 -18.26 5.44 -12.33
N LYS A 25 -18.59 4.92 -13.52
CA LYS A 25 -17.99 3.70 -14.06
C LYS A 25 -16.73 3.98 -14.87
N GLN A 26 -15.92 2.93 -15.06
CA GLN A 26 -14.70 2.95 -15.87
C GLN A 26 -13.52 3.70 -15.24
N GLY A 27 -13.47 3.83 -13.91
CA GLY A 27 -12.27 4.31 -13.22
C GLY A 27 -11.14 3.30 -13.43
N LEU A 28 -9.89 3.76 -13.44
CA LEU A 28 -8.75 2.86 -13.68
C LEU A 28 -8.17 2.36 -12.36
N LYS A 29 -7.85 1.07 -12.31
CA LYS A 29 -7.31 0.37 -11.16
C LYS A 29 -5.97 -0.27 -11.51
N GLY A 30 -4.95 0.05 -10.72
CA GLY A 30 -3.67 -0.65 -10.71
C GLY A 30 -3.43 -1.26 -9.33
N ILE A 31 -2.73 -2.39 -9.28
CA ILE A 31 -2.37 -3.04 -8.03
C ILE A 31 -0.86 -3.24 -8.00
N GLU A 32 -0.24 -2.84 -6.89
CA GLU A 32 1.12 -3.22 -6.52
C GLU A 32 1.03 -4.27 -5.42
N LYS A 33 1.80 -5.35 -5.52
CA LYS A 33 1.91 -6.38 -4.50
C LYS A 33 3.36 -6.66 -4.20
N GLU A 34 3.71 -6.64 -2.92
CA GLU A 34 5.03 -7.06 -2.45
C GLU A 34 5.00 -8.51 -1.95
N SER A 35 6.11 -9.24 -2.05
CA SER A 35 6.28 -10.53 -1.40
C SER A 35 7.75 -10.92 -1.29
N LEU A 36 8.16 -11.40 -0.11
CA LEU A 36 9.51 -11.90 0.12
C LEU A 36 9.71 -13.26 -0.56
N ARG A 37 10.82 -13.41 -1.26
CA ARG A 37 11.37 -14.71 -1.64
C ARG A 37 11.95 -15.38 -0.40
N ILE A 38 11.51 -16.60 -0.15
CA ILE A 38 11.97 -17.46 0.94
C ILE A 38 12.38 -18.82 0.38
N THR A 39 13.32 -19.47 1.05
CA THR A 39 13.71 -20.86 0.78
C THR A 39 12.61 -21.84 1.19
N GLU A 40 12.72 -23.11 0.79
CA GLU A 40 11.81 -24.19 1.23
C GLU A 40 11.76 -24.37 2.76
N HIS A 41 12.81 -23.92 3.46
CA HIS A 41 12.89 -23.92 4.92
C HIS A 41 12.26 -22.68 5.58
N GLY A 42 11.62 -21.80 4.80
CA GLY A 42 10.94 -20.62 5.31
C GLY A 42 11.86 -19.44 5.67
N VAL A 43 13.15 -19.50 5.31
CA VAL A 43 14.15 -18.46 5.58
C VAL A 43 14.28 -17.53 4.38
N ILE A 44 14.44 -16.22 4.61
CA ILE A 44 14.61 -15.20 3.56
C ILE A 44 15.75 -15.56 2.57
N ALA A 45 15.43 -15.50 1.27
CA ALA A 45 16.37 -15.83 0.21
C ALA A 45 17.56 -14.85 0.16
N GLN A 46 18.74 -15.38 -0.10
CA GLN A 46 19.99 -14.60 -0.25
C GLN A 46 20.45 -14.49 -1.70
N THR A 47 19.76 -15.16 -2.62
CA THR A 47 20.05 -15.10 -4.06
C THR A 47 19.67 -13.73 -4.62
N PRO A 48 20.33 -13.26 -5.69
CA PRO A 48 19.97 -12.02 -6.36
C PRO A 48 18.60 -12.14 -7.05
N HIS A 49 18.03 -11.00 -7.43
CA HIS A 49 16.85 -10.94 -8.29
C HIS A 49 17.07 -11.81 -9.55
N PRO A 50 16.17 -12.77 -9.84
CA PRO A 50 16.40 -13.68 -10.96
C PRO A 50 16.49 -12.93 -12.28
N ARG A 51 17.63 -13.05 -12.97
CA ARG A 51 17.89 -12.33 -14.23
C ARG A 51 16.88 -12.63 -15.33
N ALA A 52 16.23 -13.79 -15.30
CA ALA A 52 15.15 -14.16 -16.21
C ALA A 52 13.91 -13.25 -16.08
N LEU A 53 13.72 -12.61 -14.93
CA LEU A 53 12.68 -11.60 -14.69
C LEU A 53 13.06 -10.21 -15.21
N GLY A 54 14.28 -10.05 -15.71
CA GLY A 54 14.79 -8.82 -16.28
C GLY A 54 15.57 -7.96 -15.28
N SER A 55 15.44 -6.65 -15.42
CA SER A 55 16.08 -5.63 -14.59
C SER A 55 15.07 -5.03 -13.63
N ALA A 56 15.26 -5.22 -12.32
CA ALA A 56 14.43 -4.58 -11.31
C ALA A 56 14.41 -3.04 -11.44
N LEU A 57 15.46 -2.42 -12.00
CA LEU A 57 15.50 -0.96 -12.21
C LEU A 57 14.49 -0.49 -13.28
N THR A 58 14.23 -1.30 -14.30
CA THR A 58 13.63 -0.81 -15.55
C THR A 58 12.50 -1.68 -16.11
N HIS A 59 12.27 -2.87 -15.56
CA HIS A 59 11.18 -3.72 -15.96
C HIS A 59 9.84 -3.06 -15.58
N PRO A 60 8.85 -3.04 -16.49
CA PRO A 60 7.64 -2.22 -16.29
C PRO A 60 6.68 -2.75 -15.21
N TYR A 61 6.74 -4.05 -14.90
CA TYR A 61 5.73 -4.74 -14.08
C TYR A 61 6.28 -5.61 -12.96
N LEU A 62 7.61 -5.75 -12.88
CA LEU A 62 8.30 -6.58 -11.89
C LEU A 62 9.51 -5.79 -11.42
N THR A 63 9.65 -5.63 -10.12
CA THR A 63 10.79 -4.94 -9.52
C THR A 63 11.04 -5.52 -8.14
N THR A 64 11.86 -4.84 -7.35
CA THR A 64 12.08 -5.11 -5.94
C THR A 64 11.73 -3.85 -5.15
N ASP A 65 11.17 -4.00 -3.96
CA ASP A 65 11.08 -2.87 -3.03
C ASP A 65 12.38 -2.78 -2.21
N TYR A 66 12.34 -2.83 -0.88
CA TYR A 66 13.48 -2.53 -0.04
C TYR A 66 14.60 -3.55 -0.18
N SER A 67 14.23 -4.84 -0.17
CA SER A 67 15.17 -5.96 -0.16
C SER A 67 15.32 -6.56 -1.55
N GLU A 68 16.51 -7.07 -1.85
CA GLU A 68 16.77 -7.87 -3.06
C GLU A 68 15.85 -9.12 -3.12
N ALA A 69 15.42 -9.60 -1.96
CA ALA A 69 14.47 -10.70 -1.82
C ALA A 69 13.00 -10.24 -1.87
N LEU A 70 12.69 -8.94 -1.77
CA LEU A 70 11.31 -8.43 -1.72
C LEU A 70 10.84 -8.08 -3.13
N LEU A 71 10.26 -9.06 -3.82
CA LEU A 71 9.68 -8.84 -5.15
C LEU A 71 8.45 -7.95 -5.05
N GLU A 72 8.31 -7.06 -6.03
CA GLU A 72 7.15 -6.19 -6.20
C GLU A 72 6.55 -6.39 -7.60
N PHE A 73 5.27 -6.70 -7.64
CA PHE A 73 4.47 -6.95 -8.83
C PHE A 73 3.57 -5.75 -9.09
N ILE A 74 3.58 -5.19 -10.30
CA ILE A 74 2.87 -3.95 -10.62
C ILE A 74 2.01 -4.19 -11.86
N THR A 75 0.69 -4.02 -11.74
CA THR A 75 -0.20 -4.14 -12.90
C THR A 75 -0.27 -2.83 -13.70
N PRO A 76 -0.55 -2.90 -15.01
CA PRO A 76 -1.11 -1.76 -15.74
C PRO A 76 -2.42 -1.27 -15.11
N PRO A 77 -2.82 -0.01 -15.39
CA PRO A 77 -4.14 0.50 -15.03
C PRO A 77 -5.22 -0.10 -15.94
N PHE A 78 -6.22 -0.76 -15.37
CA PHE A 78 -7.39 -1.29 -16.11
C PHE A 78 -8.71 -0.75 -15.59
N SER A 79 -9.70 -0.61 -16.47
CA SER A 79 -11.05 -0.23 -16.07
C SER A 79 -11.87 -1.39 -15.49
N ASP A 80 -11.51 -2.65 -15.79
CA ASP A 80 -12.12 -3.84 -15.22
C ASP A 80 -11.18 -4.50 -14.21
N ILE A 81 -11.66 -4.67 -12.97
CA ILE A 81 -10.93 -5.32 -11.87
C ILE A 81 -10.53 -6.74 -12.25
N LYS A 82 -11.35 -7.46 -13.03
CA LYS A 82 -11.00 -8.82 -13.44
C LYS A 82 -9.75 -8.84 -14.32
N GLN A 83 -9.57 -7.83 -15.18
CA GLN A 83 -8.36 -7.70 -15.98
C GLN A 83 -7.14 -7.36 -15.11
N THR A 84 -7.28 -6.46 -14.13
CA THR A 84 -6.22 -6.16 -13.15
C THR A 84 -5.76 -7.43 -12.42
N LEU A 85 -6.70 -8.21 -11.87
CA LEU A 85 -6.40 -9.43 -11.11
C LEU A 85 -5.87 -10.55 -12.01
N HIS A 86 -6.41 -10.69 -13.22
CA HIS A 86 -5.89 -11.64 -14.20
C HIS A 86 -4.45 -11.31 -14.59
N TYR A 87 -4.12 -10.04 -14.82
CA TYR A 87 -2.74 -9.65 -15.11
C TYR A 87 -1.80 -9.91 -13.93
N MET A 88 -2.24 -9.62 -12.71
CA MET A 88 -1.47 -9.97 -11.49
C MET A 88 -1.23 -11.48 -11.39
N HIS A 89 -2.23 -12.30 -11.74
CA HIS A 89 -2.11 -13.74 -11.81
C HIS A 89 -1.07 -14.18 -12.84
N GLN A 90 -1.12 -13.62 -14.05
CA GLN A 90 -0.15 -13.90 -15.11
C GLN A 90 1.28 -13.53 -14.71
N LEU A 91 1.47 -12.42 -13.98
CA LEU A 91 2.79 -12.08 -13.44
C LEU A 91 3.30 -13.13 -12.44
N HIS A 92 2.44 -13.72 -11.61
CA HIS A 92 2.85 -14.81 -10.71
C HIS A 92 3.19 -16.08 -11.51
N GLN A 93 2.35 -16.45 -12.49
CA GLN A 93 2.62 -17.60 -13.37
C GLN A 93 3.96 -17.45 -14.09
N PHE A 94 4.34 -16.24 -14.52
CA PHE A 94 5.64 -15.97 -15.11
C PHE A 94 6.78 -16.08 -14.09
N VAL A 95 6.60 -15.57 -12.87
CA VAL A 95 7.66 -15.50 -11.86
C VAL A 95 8.02 -16.87 -11.28
N TYR A 96 7.05 -17.70 -10.90
CA TYR A 96 7.31 -18.95 -10.16
C TYR A 96 8.29 -19.92 -10.85
N PRO A 97 8.22 -20.16 -12.17
CA PRO A 97 9.21 -20.99 -12.87
C PRO A 97 10.66 -20.50 -12.75
N HIS A 98 10.88 -19.22 -12.45
CA HIS A 98 12.21 -18.61 -12.32
C HIS A 98 12.72 -18.52 -10.87
N LEU A 99 11.97 -19.02 -9.90
CA LEU A 99 12.35 -19.01 -8.48
C LEU A 99 13.14 -20.26 -8.05
N GLY A 100 13.19 -21.31 -8.89
CA GLY A 100 13.81 -22.59 -8.52
C GLY A 100 13.14 -23.19 -7.27
N ASP A 101 13.94 -23.44 -6.23
CA ASP A 101 13.46 -24.01 -4.96
C ASP A 101 12.82 -22.94 -4.04
N GLU A 102 12.97 -21.65 -4.35
CA GLU A 102 12.34 -20.58 -3.57
C GLU A 102 10.82 -20.53 -3.75
N MET A 103 10.15 -19.83 -2.84
CA MET A 103 8.72 -19.52 -2.89
C MET A 103 8.47 -18.08 -2.42
N LEU A 104 7.28 -17.57 -2.70
CA LEU A 104 6.84 -16.23 -2.28
C LEU A 104 6.10 -16.33 -0.95
N LEU A 105 6.56 -15.59 0.06
CA LEU A 105 5.93 -15.53 1.38
C LEU A 105 4.51 -14.94 1.26
N ALA A 106 3.52 -15.71 1.70
CA ALA A 106 2.10 -15.37 1.57
C ALA A 106 1.61 -14.29 2.54
N THR A 107 2.40 -13.91 3.55
CA THR A 107 1.98 -13.02 4.65
C THR A 107 2.65 -11.66 4.60
N SER A 108 1.93 -10.62 5.05
CA SER A 108 2.48 -9.26 5.18
C SER A 108 3.62 -9.17 6.18
N MET A 109 3.45 -9.77 7.37
CA MET A 109 4.51 -9.79 8.36
C MET A 109 5.54 -10.84 7.96
N PRO A 110 6.83 -10.49 7.98
CA PRO A 110 7.85 -11.40 7.48
C PRO A 110 8.15 -12.50 8.49
N CYS A 111 8.56 -13.65 7.96
CA CYS A 111 9.02 -14.82 8.70
C CYS A 111 10.44 -15.19 8.24
N GLY A 112 11.17 -15.98 9.04
CA GLY A 112 12.48 -16.48 8.64
C GLY A 112 13.57 -15.42 8.47
N ILE A 113 13.44 -14.29 9.18
CA ILE A 113 14.46 -13.25 9.30
C ILE A 113 15.27 -13.50 10.56
N ASP A 114 16.60 -13.37 10.46
CA ASP A 114 17.54 -13.48 11.58
C ASP A 114 18.23 -12.14 11.89
N GLY A 115 17.41 -11.15 12.25
CA GLY A 115 17.83 -9.77 12.45
C GLY A 115 18.17 -9.03 11.16
N ASP A 116 18.50 -7.75 11.30
CA ASP A 116 18.61 -6.81 10.19
C ASP A 116 19.58 -7.24 9.07
N LEU A 117 20.71 -7.84 9.42
CA LEU A 117 21.74 -8.21 8.43
C LEU A 117 21.35 -9.41 7.56
N SER A 118 20.34 -10.19 7.95
CA SER A 118 19.83 -11.28 7.12
C SER A 118 19.01 -10.80 5.91
N ILE A 119 18.69 -9.51 5.85
CA ILE A 119 17.85 -8.92 4.79
C ILE A 119 18.78 -8.23 3.78
N PRO A 120 18.96 -8.79 2.56
CA PRO A 120 19.80 -8.18 1.54
C PRO A 120 19.13 -6.90 1.03
N ILE A 121 19.88 -5.81 0.86
CA ILE A 121 19.36 -4.55 0.29
C ILE A 121 19.26 -4.70 -1.22
N ALA A 122 18.19 -4.19 -1.83
CA ALA A 122 17.98 -4.29 -3.27
C ALA A 122 19.09 -3.62 -4.10
N GLU A 123 19.46 -4.27 -5.20
CA GLU A 123 20.51 -3.84 -6.12
C GLU A 123 19.92 -3.41 -7.48
N TYR A 124 20.39 -2.28 -8.01
CA TYR A 124 19.87 -1.68 -9.24
C TYR A 124 20.95 -1.39 -10.29
N GLY A 125 22.08 -2.09 -10.18
CA GLY A 125 23.24 -1.88 -11.04
C GLY A 125 24.03 -0.62 -10.71
N ARG A 126 24.89 -0.21 -11.65
CA ARG A 126 25.93 0.81 -11.40
C ARG A 126 25.59 2.22 -11.86
N SER A 127 24.42 2.40 -12.49
CA SER A 127 23.97 3.72 -12.93
C SER A 127 23.76 4.65 -11.74
N ASN A 128 23.80 5.97 -11.97
CA ASN A 128 23.60 6.96 -10.92
C ASN A 128 22.21 6.83 -10.28
N ILE A 129 21.15 6.60 -11.07
CA ILE A 129 19.81 6.33 -10.55
C ILE A 129 19.73 5.02 -9.77
N GLY A 130 20.44 3.97 -10.23
CA GLY A 130 20.53 2.69 -9.52
C GLY A 130 21.23 2.82 -8.17
N LYS A 131 22.39 3.49 -8.14
CA LYS A 131 23.12 3.84 -6.93
C LYS A 131 22.28 4.68 -5.97
N MET A 132 21.55 5.67 -6.47
CA MET A 132 20.66 6.49 -5.66
C MET A 132 19.57 5.64 -4.98
N LYS A 133 18.94 4.72 -5.71
CA LYS A 133 17.93 3.79 -5.17
C LYS A 133 18.51 2.85 -4.10
N HIS A 134 19.76 2.41 -4.28
CA HIS A 134 20.46 1.57 -3.30
C HIS A 134 20.85 2.38 -2.04
N VAL A 135 21.48 3.54 -2.21
CA VAL A 135 21.87 4.44 -1.10
C VAL A 135 20.65 4.89 -0.29
N TYR A 136 19.52 5.15 -0.93
CA TYR A 136 18.25 5.43 -0.26
C TYR A 136 17.87 4.32 0.73
N ARG A 137 17.92 3.06 0.30
CA ARG A 137 17.59 1.88 1.14
C ARG A 137 18.62 1.64 2.23
N LYS A 138 19.89 1.93 1.96
CA LYS A 138 20.93 1.95 2.99
C LYS A 138 20.63 3.01 4.05
N GLY A 139 20.16 4.19 3.66
CA GLY A 139 19.68 5.21 4.61
C GLY A 139 18.50 4.73 5.44
N LEU A 140 17.52 4.04 4.83
CA LEU A 140 16.40 3.46 5.56
C LEU A 140 16.84 2.42 6.60
N TRP A 141 17.87 1.61 6.30
CA TRP A 141 18.47 0.70 7.27
C TRP A 141 18.98 1.46 8.49
N HIS A 142 19.84 2.46 8.30
CA HIS A 142 20.43 3.19 9.42
C HIS A 142 19.42 3.99 10.23
N ARG A 143 18.33 4.46 9.60
CA ARG A 143 17.26 5.23 10.24
C ARG A 143 16.22 4.38 10.96
N TYR A 144 15.84 3.24 10.37
CA TYR A 144 14.66 2.48 10.77
C TYR A 144 14.89 0.98 10.98
N GLY A 145 16.09 0.46 10.72
CA GLY A 145 16.36 -0.99 10.70
C GLY A 145 15.83 -1.67 9.44
N ARG A 146 16.41 -2.80 9.07
CA ARG A 146 16.01 -3.55 7.85
C ARG A 146 14.74 -4.37 8.06
N THR A 147 14.51 -4.86 9.28
CA THR A 147 13.41 -5.79 9.58
C THR A 147 12.03 -5.20 9.34
N MET A 148 11.84 -3.91 9.68
CA MET A 148 10.60 -3.18 9.39
C MET A 148 10.32 -3.05 7.88
N GLN A 149 11.39 -2.95 7.08
CA GLN A 149 11.32 -2.71 5.64
C GLN A 149 11.01 -3.99 4.84
N ALA A 150 11.06 -5.15 5.48
CA ALA A 150 10.72 -6.44 4.88
C ALA A 150 9.23 -6.79 5.03
N ILE A 151 8.43 -5.90 5.63
CA ILE A 151 6.97 -6.03 5.69
C ILE A 151 6.38 -5.77 4.32
N ALA A 152 5.60 -6.70 3.81
CA ALA A 152 4.96 -6.63 2.50
C ALA A 152 3.50 -6.16 2.59
N GLY A 153 3.00 -5.48 1.56
CA GLY A 153 1.59 -5.13 1.43
C GLY A 153 1.05 -5.13 0.01
N ILE A 154 -0.19 -4.66 -0.09
CA ILE A 154 -0.83 -4.30 -1.36
C ILE A 154 -0.99 -2.78 -1.41
N HIS A 155 -0.61 -2.17 -2.53
CA HIS A 155 -1.06 -0.82 -2.88
C HIS A 155 -2.15 -0.89 -3.94
N PHE A 156 -3.26 -0.19 -3.68
CA PHE A 156 -4.37 -0.08 -4.62
C PHE A 156 -4.37 1.32 -5.22
N ASN A 157 -4.05 1.40 -6.50
CA ASN A 157 -3.99 2.63 -7.27
C ASN A 157 -5.34 2.85 -7.96
N TYR A 158 -5.96 4.01 -7.76
CA TYR A 158 -7.27 4.33 -8.34
C TYR A 158 -7.31 5.72 -8.94
N SER A 159 -7.71 5.81 -10.21
CA SER A 159 -8.11 7.06 -10.85
C SER A 159 -9.61 7.05 -11.14
N VAL A 160 -10.28 8.13 -10.76
CA VAL A 160 -11.69 8.35 -11.03
C VAL A 160 -11.89 8.52 -12.56
N PRO A 161 -13.04 8.11 -13.14
CA PRO A 161 -13.32 8.28 -14.56
C PRO A 161 -13.15 9.74 -14.99
N GLU A 162 -12.39 9.99 -16.06
CA GLU A 162 -12.12 11.35 -16.55
C GLU A 162 -13.41 12.10 -16.90
N ALA A 163 -14.38 11.38 -17.46
CA ALA A 163 -15.70 11.92 -17.83
C ALA A 163 -16.54 12.39 -16.63
N LEU A 164 -16.20 11.99 -15.40
CA LEU A 164 -16.92 12.43 -14.20
C LEU A 164 -16.58 13.89 -13.83
N TRP A 165 -15.36 14.34 -14.13
CA TRP A 165 -14.87 15.64 -13.64
C TRP A 165 -15.71 16.84 -14.08
N PRO A 166 -16.13 16.98 -15.36
CA PRO A 166 -16.95 18.10 -15.77
C PRO A 166 -18.29 18.21 -15.02
N ALA A 167 -18.91 17.06 -14.67
CA ALA A 167 -20.17 17.03 -13.93
C ALA A 167 -19.97 17.49 -12.47
N LEU A 168 -18.95 16.96 -11.79
CA LEU A 168 -18.63 17.37 -10.42
C LEU A 168 -18.14 18.82 -10.33
N TYR A 169 -17.43 19.29 -11.36
CA TYR A 169 -16.99 20.68 -11.46
C TYR A 169 -18.18 21.63 -11.61
N SER A 170 -19.15 21.27 -12.47
CA SER A 170 -20.40 22.03 -12.65
C SER A 170 -21.20 22.11 -11.36
N TYR A 171 -21.31 21.01 -10.61
CA TYR A 171 -21.93 20.99 -9.27
C TYR A 171 -21.25 21.97 -8.30
N ALA A 172 -19.92 22.08 -8.35
CA ALA A 172 -19.14 22.93 -7.47
C ALA A 172 -19.19 24.43 -7.82
N GLY A 173 -19.92 24.82 -8.88
CA GLY A 173 -20.13 26.23 -9.23
C GLY A 173 -18.98 26.89 -10.00
N ASN A 174 -18.04 26.11 -10.58
CA ASN A 174 -17.01 26.56 -11.52
C ASN A 174 -16.09 27.71 -11.02
N GLY A 175 -15.80 27.80 -9.72
CA GLY A 175 -15.03 28.92 -9.16
C GLY A 175 -13.50 28.88 -9.33
N ALA A 176 -12.93 27.74 -9.73
CA ALA A 176 -11.49 27.53 -9.97
C ALA A 176 -11.27 26.91 -11.35
N THR A 177 -10.05 26.69 -11.83
CA THR A 177 -9.83 25.89 -13.05
C THR A 177 -10.21 24.42 -12.83
N LEU A 178 -10.46 23.67 -13.91
CA LEU A 178 -10.80 22.24 -13.80
C LEU A 178 -9.67 21.42 -13.14
N GLU A 179 -8.42 21.72 -13.45
CA GLU A 179 -7.24 21.03 -12.88
C GLU A 179 -7.12 21.27 -11.37
N GLU A 180 -7.29 22.52 -10.92
CA GLU A 180 -7.32 22.87 -9.49
C GLU A 180 -8.48 22.17 -8.78
N PHE A 181 -9.64 22.09 -9.43
CA PHE A 181 -10.79 21.36 -8.90
C PHE A 181 -10.51 19.87 -8.75
N ILE A 182 -9.93 19.21 -9.76
CA ILE A 182 -9.58 17.79 -9.71
C ILE A 182 -8.64 17.51 -8.55
N SER A 183 -7.57 18.31 -8.43
CA SER A 183 -6.62 18.18 -7.32
C SER A 183 -7.32 18.38 -5.96
N LYS A 184 -8.14 19.43 -5.83
CA LYS A 184 -8.94 19.69 -4.62
C LYS A 184 -9.90 18.52 -4.28
N ALA A 185 -10.52 17.92 -5.29
CA ALA A 185 -11.43 16.79 -5.12
C ALA A 185 -10.69 15.53 -4.65
N TYR A 186 -9.52 15.23 -5.21
CA TYR A 186 -8.67 14.13 -4.73
C TYR A 186 -8.16 14.35 -3.31
N PHE A 187 -7.76 15.57 -2.93
CA PHE A 187 -7.46 15.88 -1.52
C PHE A 187 -8.69 15.72 -0.62
N GLY A 188 -9.88 16.05 -1.12
CA GLY A 188 -11.15 15.76 -0.44
C GLY A 188 -11.34 14.27 -0.15
N LEU A 189 -11.11 13.43 -1.17
CA LEU A 189 -11.10 11.97 -1.05
C LEU A 189 -10.09 11.51 0.01
N ILE A 190 -8.84 11.99 -0.06
CA ILE A 190 -7.77 11.61 0.89
C ILE A 190 -8.16 11.96 2.33
N ARG A 191 -8.71 13.16 2.59
CA ARG A 191 -9.17 13.54 3.93
C ARG A 191 -10.30 12.63 4.43
N ASN A 192 -11.24 12.28 3.57
CA ASN A 192 -12.31 11.34 3.92
C ASN A 192 -11.79 9.92 4.17
N PHE A 193 -10.78 9.49 3.41
CA PHE A 193 -10.07 8.25 3.67
C PHE A 193 -9.32 8.28 4.99
N HIS A 194 -8.66 9.38 5.38
CA HIS A 194 -8.02 9.47 6.69
C HIS A 194 -9.01 9.31 7.84
N ARG A 195 -10.23 9.87 7.71
CA ARG A 195 -11.32 9.74 8.69
C ARG A 195 -11.83 8.31 8.83
N GLN A 196 -11.90 7.57 7.72
CA GLN A 196 -12.68 6.33 7.63
C GLN A 196 -11.85 5.09 7.26
N GLY A 197 -10.58 5.26 6.90
CA GLY A 197 -9.69 4.22 6.38
C GLY A 197 -9.30 3.16 7.40
N TRP A 198 -9.58 3.39 8.70
CA TRP A 198 -9.53 2.34 9.72
C TRP A 198 -10.44 1.15 9.35
N LEU A 199 -11.51 1.38 8.56
CA LEU A 199 -12.41 0.33 8.09
C LEU A 199 -11.67 -0.70 7.22
N ILE A 200 -10.71 -0.26 6.40
CA ILE A 200 -9.87 -1.16 5.59
C ILE A 200 -9.06 -2.10 6.47
N LEU A 201 -8.50 -1.57 7.57
CA LEU A 201 -7.75 -2.38 8.54
C LEU A 201 -8.65 -3.40 9.23
N TYR A 202 -9.87 -3.00 9.61
CA TYR A 202 -10.83 -3.89 10.24
C TYR A 202 -11.27 -5.04 9.32
N LEU A 203 -11.69 -4.71 8.11
CA LEU A 203 -12.28 -5.67 7.17
C LEU A 203 -11.24 -6.60 6.53
N PHE A 204 -10.05 -6.07 6.21
CA PHE A 204 -9.07 -6.77 5.39
C PHE A 204 -7.71 -6.97 6.06
N GLY A 205 -7.54 -6.49 7.30
CA GLY A 205 -6.34 -6.75 8.08
C GLY A 205 -6.10 -8.24 8.26
N ALA A 206 -4.92 -8.70 7.86
CA ALA A 206 -4.55 -10.10 7.74
C ALA A 206 -3.21 -10.40 8.42
N SER A 207 -2.76 -9.53 9.32
CA SER A 207 -1.52 -9.72 10.07
C SER A 207 -1.72 -9.61 11.59
N PRO A 208 -2.42 -10.56 12.24
CA PRO A 208 -2.66 -10.52 13.68
C PRO A 208 -1.50 -11.03 14.54
N ALA A 209 -0.52 -11.71 13.93
CA ALA A 209 0.59 -12.39 14.58
C ALA A 209 1.91 -12.09 13.86
N ILE A 210 3.02 -12.36 14.56
CA ILE A 210 4.38 -12.07 14.11
C ILE A 210 5.38 -13.03 14.76
N CYS A 211 6.44 -13.41 14.04
CA CYS A 211 7.53 -14.22 14.60
C CYS A 211 8.36 -13.42 15.61
N LYS A 212 8.78 -14.03 16.73
CA LYS A 212 9.68 -13.42 17.73
C LYS A 212 11.00 -12.93 17.11
N SER A 213 11.51 -13.62 16.09
CA SER A 213 12.76 -13.25 15.41
C SER A 213 12.71 -11.87 14.73
N PHE A 214 11.52 -11.35 14.41
CA PHE A 214 11.33 -9.98 13.93
C PHE A 214 11.90 -8.94 14.91
N PHE A 215 11.90 -9.26 16.20
CA PHE A 215 12.37 -8.36 17.26
C PHE A 215 13.82 -8.63 17.68
N LYS A 216 14.58 -9.49 16.98
CA LYS A 216 15.97 -9.81 17.36
C LYS A 216 16.85 -8.55 17.51
N SER A 217 16.64 -7.54 16.66
CA SER A 217 17.35 -6.26 16.73
C SER A 217 16.75 -5.25 17.74
N ARG A 218 15.57 -5.55 18.32
CA ARG A 218 14.80 -4.69 19.26
C ARG A 218 13.98 -5.52 20.27
N PRO A 219 14.61 -6.38 21.09
CA PRO A 219 13.91 -7.35 21.93
C PRO A 219 12.93 -6.71 22.92
N GLN A 220 13.19 -5.48 23.37
CA GLN A 220 12.32 -4.73 24.27
C GLN A 220 10.92 -4.46 23.72
N LEU A 221 10.73 -4.48 22.39
CA LEU A 221 9.40 -4.29 21.79
C LEU A 221 8.50 -5.51 21.97
N MET A 222 9.06 -6.69 22.27
CA MET A 222 8.29 -7.92 22.49
C MET A 222 7.34 -7.82 23.69
N GLU A 223 7.70 -7.02 24.71
CA GLU A 223 6.91 -6.82 25.94
C GLU A 223 5.50 -6.25 25.67
N GLN A 224 5.29 -5.66 24.50
CA GLN A 224 4.00 -5.10 24.09
C GLN A 224 3.02 -6.20 23.65
N PHE A 225 3.50 -7.40 23.33
CA PHE A 225 2.70 -8.47 22.71
C PHE A 225 2.38 -9.59 23.69
N LYS A 226 1.33 -10.36 23.38
CA LYS A 226 1.10 -11.64 24.05
C LYS A 226 1.84 -12.75 23.30
N GLU A 227 2.29 -13.75 24.03
CA GLU A 227 2.79 -14.99 23.44
C GLU A 227 1.62 -15.84 22.94
N PHE A 228 1.71 -16.24 21.67
CA PHE A 228 0.82 -17.27 21.12
C PHE A 228 1.41 -18.66 21.38
N ASP A 229 2.72 -18.80 21.16
CA ASP A 229 3.54 -19.99 21.38
C ASP A 229 5.03 -19.60 21.63
N GLU A 230 5.94 -20.57 21.59
CA GLU A 230 7.37 -20.37 21.81
C GLU A 230 8.03 -19.42 20.79
N HIS A 231 7.53 -19.35 19.56
CA HIS A 231 8.11 -18.63 18.43
C HIS A 231 7.24 -17.48 17.89
N THR A 232 6.00 -17.36 18.36
CA THR A 232 4.98 -16.43 17.82
C THR A 232 4.47 -15.47 18.89
N LEU A 233 4.39 -14.20 18.52
CA LEU A 233 3.72 -13.13 19.26
C LEU A 233 2.45 -12.69 18.53
N PHE A 234 1.47 -12.18 19.28
CA PHE A 234 0.22 -11.68 18.71
C PHE A 234 -0.51 -10.72 19.65
N HIS A 235 -1.55 -10.10 19.12
CA HIS A 235 -2.58 -9.42 19.90
C HIS A 235 -3.94 -10.13 19.70
N PRO A 236 -4.68 -10.46 20.78
CA PRO A 236 -5.93 -11.23 20.67
C PRO A 236 -6.99 -10.63 19.74
N TYR A 237 -7.00 -9.30 19.63
CA TYR A 237 -7.99 -8.54 18.87
C TYR A 237 -7.37 -7.72 17.72
N ALA A 238 -6.07 -7.91 17.41
CA ALA A 238 -5.45 -7.20 16.31
C ALA A 238 -6.02 -7.62 14.96
N THR A 239 -6.01 -6.66 14.04
CA THR A 239 -6.40 -6.84 12.65
C THR A 239 -5.16 -6.79 11.75
N SER A 240 -4.40 -5.70 11.82
CA SER A 240 -3.20 -5.47 11.01
C SER A 240 -2.06 -4.91 11.86
N LEU A 241 -1.21 -5.80 12.41
CA LEU A 241 0.07 -5.40 13.03
C LEU A 241 1.03 -4.72 12.06
N ARG A 242 0.92 -4.97 10.74
CA ARG A 242 1.63 -4.21 9.70
C ARG A 242 1.35 -2.71 9.83
N MET A 243 0.12 -2.34 10.15
CA MET A 243 -0.32 -0.95 10.28
C MET A 243 -0.25 -0.42 11.73
N SER A 244 0.41 -1.12 12.64
CA SER A 244 0.68 -0.65 14.01
C SER A 244 2.06 0.00 14.17
N ASP A 245 2.46 0.31 15.40
CA ASP A 245 3.70 1.02 15.73
C ASP A 245 4.99 0.22 15.41
N ILE A 246 4.87 -1.08 15.13
CA ILE A 246 6.01 -1.94 14.77
C ILE A 246 6.24 -2.07 13.26
N GLY A 247 5.26 -1.69 12.45
CA GLY A 247 5.33 -1.75 11.00
C GLY A 247 5.45 -0.35 10.40
N TYR A 248 4.30 0.25 10.07
CA TYR A 248 4.27 1.42 9.19
C TYR A 248 4.62 2.77 9.85
N LYS A 249 4.57 2.87 11.18
CA LYS A 249 4.76 4.15 11.89
C LYS A 249 6.12 4.26 12.57
N SER A 250 7.05 4.98 11.93
CA SER A 250 8.28 5.39 12.62
C SER A 250 7.99 6.55 13.58
N LYS A 251 8.54 6.47 14.80
CA LYS A 251 8.41 7.54 15.82
C LYS A 251 8.86 8.92 15.29
N ASN A 252 9.83 8.92 14.38
CA ASN A 252 10.42 10.14 13.82
C ASN A 252 9.49 10.86 12.83
N GLN A 253 8.55 10.13 12.21
CA GLN A 253 7.58 10.70 11.27
C GLN A 253 6.22 11.03 11.92
N ALA A 254 5.95 10.52 13.13
CA ALA A 254 4.69 10.80 13.83
C ALA A 254 4.45 12.31 14.11
N GLY A 255 5.52 13.10 14.16
CA GLY A 255 5.46 14.56 14.32
C GLY A 255 5.32 15.36 13.01
N LEU A 256 5.35 14.72 11.84
CA LEU A 256 5.25 15.42 10.56
C LEU A 256 3.84 15.98 10.36
N LYS A 257 3.77 17.29 10.16
CA LYS A 257 2.53 18.03 9.88
C LYS A 257 2.36 18.24 8.38
N ILE A 258 2.10 17.15 7.65
CA ILE A 258 1.82 17.21 6.22
C ILE A 258 0.41 17.74 6.00
N ASP A 259 0.26 18.74 5.15
CA ASP A 259 -1.03 19.35 4.83
C ASP A 259 -1.75 18.55 3.73
N TYR A 260 -2.99 18.13 4.00
CA TYR A 260 -3.87 17.43 3.05
C TYR A 260 -5.08 18.28 2.65
N ASN A 261 -5.04 19.59 2.90
CA ASN A 261 -6.11 20.51 2.53
C ASN A 261 -5.97 21.04 1.10
N SER A 262 -4.75 21.13 0.59
CA SER A 262 -4.44 21.64 -0.75
C SER A 262 -3.21 20.97 -1.37
N LEU A 263 -3.08 21.06 -2.69
CA LEU A 263 -1.91 20.57 -3.43
C LEU A 263 -0.64 21.31 -3.03
N ASP A 264 -0.68 22.65 -3.00
CA ASP A 264 0.49 23.46 -2.63
C ASP A 264 0.91 23.20 -1.18
N GLY A 265 -0.04 23.17 -0.25
CA GLY A 265 0.26 22.84 1.15
C GLY A 265 0.89 21.46 1.32
N TYR A 266 0.40 20.46 0.58
CA TYR A 266 1.00 19.12 0.58
C TYR A 266 2.43 19.13 0.06
N VAL A 267 2.67 19.76 -1.10
CA VAL A 267 3.99 19.85 -1.71
C VAL A 267 4.95 20.62 -0.80
N ASP A 268 4.55 21.80 -0.31
CA ASP A 268 5.39 22.65 0.52
C ASP A 268 5.77 21.97 1.85
N SER A 269 4.80 21.34 2.53
CA SER A 269 5.05 20.64 3.79
C SER A 269 5.97 19.41 3.61
N LEU A 270 5.83 18.67 2.50
CA LEU A 270 6.71 17.53 2.20
C LEU A 270 8.11 17.98 1.76
N THR A 271 8.22 19.03 0.94
CA THR A 271 9.51 19.65 0.57
C THR A 271 10.24 20.19 1.79
N ALA A 272 9.53 20.80 2.75
CA ALA A 272 10.13 21.22 4.02
C ALA A 272 10.71 20.02 4.79
N ALA A 273 10.00 18.89 4.87
CA ALA A 273 10.50 17.69 5.54
C ALA A 273 11.76 17.10 4.86
N ILE A 274 11.83 17.16 3.53
CA ILE A 274 12.99 16.70 2.74
C ILE A 274 14.18 17.66 2.85
N SER A 275 13.95 18.92 3.23
CA SER A 275 14.98 19.96 3.28
C SER A 275 15.45 20.32 4.69
N THR A 276 14.81 19.77 5.73
CA THR A 276 15.11 20.08 7.14
C THR A 276 16.06 19.03 7.74
N PRO A 277 17.26 19.41 8.20
CA PRO A 277 18.17 18.49 8.89
C PRO A 277 17.56 17.85 10.14
N TYR A 278 17.93 16.60 10.44
CA TYR A 278 17.49 15.88 11.62
C TYR A 278 18.69 15.43 12.47
N PRO A 279 18.84 15.89 13.73
CA PRO A 279 20.06 15.71 14.52
C PRO A 279 20.52 14.26 14.69
N ASP A 280 19.59 13.30 14.84
CA ASP A 280 19.99 11.90 14.97
C ASP A 280 20.49 11.29 13.66
N TYR A 281 20.05 11.81 12.52
CA TYR A 281 20.52 11.35 11.21
C TYR A 281 21.84 12.02 10.82
N GLU A 282 22.12 13.24 11.29
CA GLU A 282 23.44 13.86 11.13
C GLU A 282 24.53 13.05 11.83
N LYS A 283 24.25 12.47 13.00
CA LYS A 283 25.18 11.60 13.74
C LYS A 283 25.58 10.33 12.98
N ILE A 284 24.73 9.83 12.08
CA ILE A 284 25.04 8.68 11.21
C ILE A 284 26.10 9.07 10.17
N GLY A 285 26.09 10.34 9.73
CA GLY A 285 26.88 10.83 8.61
C GLY A 285 26.22 10.53 7.25
N VAL A 286 26.45 11.40 6.26
CA VAL A 286 25.96 11.18 4.88
C VAL A 286 26.93 10.30 4.10
N LYS A 287 28.23 10.61 4.18
CA LYS A 287 29.32 9.86 3.56
C LYS A 287 30.39 9.59 4.64
N VAL A 288 30.66 8.32 4.92
CA VAL A 288 31.60 7.86 5.94
C VAL A 288 32.63 6.98 5.26
N ASP A 289 33.92 7.29 5.44
CA ASP A 289 35.05 6.59 4.80
C ASP A 289 34.91 6.47 3.26
N GLY A 290 34.37 7.51 2.62
CA GLY A 290 34.15 7.56 1.18
C GLY A 290 32.84 6.90 0.71
N GLU A 291 32.12 6.20 1.58
CA GLU A 291 30.90 5.46 1.26
C GLU A 291 29.64 6.19 1.73
N TYR A 292 28.65 6.31 0.85
CA TYR A 292 27.35 6.86 1.21
C TYR A 292 26.61 5.93 2.18
N GLN A 293 26.11 6.49 3.28
CA GLN A 293 25.28 5.79 4.26
C GLN A 293 23.79 6.16 4.10
N GLN A 294 23.52 7.34 3.56
CA GLN A 294 22.17 7.88 3.29
C GLN A 294 22.28 8.99 2.24
N LEU A 295 21.17 9.37 1.59
CA LEU A 295 21.18 10.42 0.56
C LEU A 295 21.43 11.82 1.12
N ASN A 296 20.90 12.10 2.32
CA ASN A 296 21.10 13.32 3.09
C ASN A 296 20.83 13.03 4.57
N ALA A 297 20.98 14.02 5.45
CA ALA A 297 20.69 13.90 6.88
C ALA A 297 19.40 14.64 7.29
N ASN A 298 18.45 14.79 6.36
CA ASN A 298 17.18 15.48 6.59
C ASN A 298 16.10 14.55 7.14
N ILE A 299 15.00 15.10 7.68
CA ILE A 299 13.90 14.32 8.27
C ILE A 299 13.43 13.22 7.31
N LEU A 300 13.33 13.52 6.01
CA LEU A 300 13.15 12.55 4.95
C LEU A 300 14.29 12.64 3.94
N GLN A 301 14.79 11.52 3.43
CA GLN A 301 15.77 11.53 2.34
C GLN A 301 15.14 12.04 1.03
N ILE A 302 13.96 11.52 0.71
CA ILE A 302 13.16 11.83 -0.48
C ILE A 302 11.67 11.64 -0.13
N GLU A 303 10.78 12.07 -1.03
CA GLU A 303 9.32 11.97 -0.90
C GLU A 303 8.85 10.57 -0.54
N ASN A 304 9.48 9.54 -1.13
CA ASN A 304 9.08 8.15 -0.97
C ASN A 304 9.24 7.62 0.47
N GLU A 305 10.05 8.27 1.30
CA GLU A 305 10.28 7.89 2.71
C GLU A 305 9.08 8.22 3.62
N PHE A 306 8.17 9.08 3.16
CA PHE A 306 7.03 9.52 3.95
C PHE A 306 5.94 8.44 4.05
N TYR A 307 5.87 7.72 5.16
CA TYR A 307 4.86 6.68 5.37
C TYR A 307 3.47 7.30 5.58
N SER A 308 2.58 7.12 4.59
CA SER A 308 1.16 7.50 4.68
C SER A 308 0.24 6.37 4.20
N THR A 309 -0.98 6.32 4.74
CA THR A 309 -1.98 5.30 4.35
C THR A 309 -2.58 5.56 2.96
N MET A 310 -2.46 6.80 2.46
CA MET A 310 -2.91 7.23 1.15
C MET A 310 -1.93 8.28 0.60
N ARG A 311 -1.64 8.26 -0.70
CA ARG A 311 -0.81 9.27 -1.38
C ARG A 311 -1.52 9.84 -2.62
N PRO A 312 -1.48 11.15 -2.85
CA PRO A 312 -1.77 11.71 -4.16
C PRO A 312 -0.61 11.37 -5.12
N LYS A 313 -0.94 11.03 -6.37
CA LYS A 313 0.07 10.58 -7.34
C LYS A 313 -0.11 11.24 -8.70
N GLN A 314 1.03 11.38 -9.35
CA GLN A 314 1.19 11.81 -10.73
C GLN A 314 2.29 10.96 -11.35
N ILE A 315 2.20 10.68 -12.65
CA ILE A 315 3.26 9.97 -13.36
C ILE A 315 4.48 10.90 -13.44
N ALA A 316 5.56 10.52 -12.78
CA ALA A 316 6.83 11.24 -12.79
C ALA A 316 7.66 10.83 -14.02
N GLN A 317 8.33 11.79 -14.63
CA GLN A 317 9.35 11.50 -15.64
C GLN A 317 10.60 10.93 -14.99
N SER A 318 11.45 10.25 -15.78
CA SER A 318 12.70 9.69 -15.26
C SER A 318 13.57 10.77 -14.62
N GLY A 319 13.88 10.62 -13.32
CA GLY A 319 14.67 11.57 -12.54
C GLY A 319 13.89 12.76 -11.97
N GLU A 320 12.61 12.92 -12.31
CA GLU A 320 11.74 13.97 -11.76
C GLU A 320 11.27 13.61 -10.35
N LYS A 321 11.28 14.58 -9.43
CA LYS A 321 10.74 14.39 -8.08
C LYS A 321 9.22 14.19 -8.10
N PRO A 322 8.65 13.28 -7.28
CA PRO A 322 7.20 13.11 -7.19
C PRO A 322 6.42 14.37 -6.82
N THR A 323 6.94 15.19 -5.90
CA THR A 323 6.35 16.50 -5.53
C THR A 323 6.30 17.46 -6.70
N LEU A 324 7.32 17.44 -7.55
CA LEU A 324 7.42 18.31 -8.72
C LEU A 324 6.46 17.89 -9.82
N ALA A 325 6.31 16.59 -10.04
CA ALA A 325 5.29 16.04 -10.92
C ALA A 325 3.88 16.50 -10.52
N LEU A 326 3.55 16.39 -9.23
CA LEU A 326 2.29 16.85 -8.64
C LEU A 326 2.10 18.36 -8.82
N LYS A 327 3.11 19.17 -8.48
CA LYS A 327 3.04 20.63 -8.59
C LYS A 327 2.81 21.12 -10.02
N ARG A 328 3.39 20.44 -11.00
CA ARG A 328 3.33 20.84 -12.42
C ARG A 328 2.08 20.39 -13.15
N ARG A 329 1.45 19.29 -12.71
CA ARG A 329 0.42 18.59 -13.50
C ARG A 329 -0.79 18.14 -12.66
N GLY A 330 -0.87 18.60 -11.43
CA GLY A 330 -1.90 18.20 -10.48
C GLY A 330 -1.88 16.71 -10.13
N VAL A 331 -2.94 16.29 -9.43
CA VAL A 331 -3.16 14.90 -9.02
C VAL A 331 -3.85 14.13 -10.15
N LEU A 332 -3.28 13.00 -10.56
CA LEU A 332 -3.87 12.10 -11.56
C LEU A 332 -4.67 10.97 -10.93
N TYR A 333 -4.11 10.37 -9.87
CA TYR A 333 -4.70 9.22 -9.18
C TYR A 333 -4.31 9.20 -7.70
N VAL A 334 -4.93 8.33 -6.91
CA VAL A 334 -4.56 8.09 -5.51
C VAL A 334 -4.05 6.66 -5.32
N GLU A 335 -3.11 6.51 -4.39
CA GLU A 335 -2.50 5.23 -4.02
C GLU A 335 -2.85 4.92 -2.57
N MET A 336 -3.72 3.92 -2.35
CA MET A 336 -4.05 3.41 -1.02
C MET A 336 -3.04 2.35 -0.59
N ARG A 337 -2.42 2.51 0.58
CA ARG A 337 -1.25 1.72 1.01
C ARG A 337 -1.50 0.83 2.23
N SER A 338 -2.77 0.71 2.65
CA SER A 338 -3.15 0.11 3.94
C SER A 338 -3.64 -1.33 3.87
N LEU A 339 -3.57 -2.01 2.72
CA LEU A 339 -4.00 -3.41 2.59
C LEU A 339 -2.85 -4.36 2.94
N ASP A 340 -3.17 -5.35 3.78
CA ASP A 340 -2.31 -6.50 4.01
C ASP A 340 -2.48 -7.52 2.87
N LEU A 341 -1.52 -8.45 2.76
CA LEU A 341 -1.65 -9.61 1.90
C LEU A 341 -2.76 -10.54 2.43
N ASN A 342 -3.74 -10.85 1.59
CA ASN A 342 -4.68 -11.93 1.83
C ASN A 342 -3.97 -13.27 1.59
N LEU A 343 -3.46 -13.87 2.67
CA LEU A 343 -2.72 -15.13 2.59
C LEU A 343 -3.52 -16.32 2.06
N LEU A 344 -4.85 -16.25 2.03
CA LEU A 344 -5.70 -17.32 1.47
C LEU A 344 -5.94 -17.16 -0.03
N ASN A 345 -5.40 -16.10 -0.64
CA ASN A 345 -5.47 -15.85 -2.06
C ASN A 345 -4.05 -15.91 -2.67
N PRO A 346 -3.80 -16.74 -3.71
CA PRO A 346 -2.46 -16.89 -4.29
C PRO A 346 -1.81 -15.60 -4.81
N ILE A 347 -2.61 -14.61 -5.23
CA ILE A 347 -2.14 -13.28 -5.65
C ILE A 347 -2.30 -12.22 -4.55
N GLY A 348 -2.64 -12.59 -3.32
CA GLY A 348 -2.68 -11.69 -2.16
C GLY A 348 -3.89 -10.76 -2.07
N ILE A 349 -4.82 -10.79 -3.03
CA ILE A 349 -6.07 -10.00 -3.00
C ILE A 349 -7.15 -10.65 -3.87
N ASP A 350 -8.40 -10.62 -3.43
CA ASP A 350 -9.54 -11.13 -4.20
C ASP A 350 -10.40 -10.02 -4.84
N GLU A 351 -11.27 -10.43 -5.77
CA GLU A 351 -12.15 -9.54 -6.51
C GLU A 351 -13.13 -8.78 -5.61
N SER A 352 -13.63 -9.41 -4.53
CA SER A 352 -14.57 -8.75 -3.62
C SER A 352 -13.89 -7.61 -2.87
N THR A 353 -12.67 -7.83 -2.36
CA THR A 353 -11.86 -6.77 -1.75
C THR A 353 -11.59 -5.64 -2.74
N ALA A 354 -11.14 -5.94 -3.96
CA ALA A 354 -10.85 -4.91 -4.96
C ALA A 354 -12.08 -4.06 -5.32
N ARG A 355 -13.25 -4.70 -5.48
CA ARG A 355 -14.53 -4.02 -5.76
C ARG A 355 -14.99 -3.16 -4.58
N PHE A 356 -14.87 -3.67 -3.36
CA PHE A 356 -15.19 -2.92 -2.15
C PHE A 356 -14.33 -1.65 -2.05
N VAL A 357 -13.03 -1.77 -2.29
CA VAL A 357 -12.09 -0.64 -2.24
C VAL A 357 -12.45 0.42 -3.28
N GLU A 358 -12.72 0.05 -4.53
CA GLU A 358 -13.17 1.03 -5.54
C GLU A 358 -14.44 1.77 -5.11
N ALA A 359 -15.46 1.04 -4.63
CA ALA A 359 -16.70 1.64 -4.15
C ALA A 359 -16.46 2.57 -2.93
N PHE A 360 -15.56 2.18 -2.02
CA PHE A 360 -15.20 2.96 -0.85
C PHE A 360 -14.45 4.25 -1.22
N LEU A 361 -13.53 4.21 -2.18
CA LEU A 361 -12.82 5.39 -2.66
C LEU A 361 -13.76 6.36 -3.40
N LEU A 362 -14.69 5.84 -4.20
CA LEU A 362 -15.76 6.65 -4.80
C LEU A 362 -16.67 7.28 -3.73
N TYR A 363 -17.01 6.54 -2.68
CA TYR A 363 -17.75 7.08 -1.55
C TYR A 363 -16.98 8.23 -0.87
N CYS A 364 -15.69 8.05 -0.57
CA CYS A 364 -14.85 9.12 -0.04
C CYS A 364 -14.79 10.36 -0.94
N LEU A 365 -14.78 10.19 -2.27
CA LEU A 365 -14.80 11.30 -3.25
C LEU A 365 -16.13 12.07 -3.23
N LEU A 366 -17.26 11.36 -3.14
CA LEU A 366 -18.59 11.93 -3.31
C LEU A 366 -19.10 12.58 -2.02
N GLN A 367 -18.55 12.21 -0.87
CA GLN A 367 -18.82 12.85 0.40
C GLN A 367 -18.23 14.26 0.50
N ASP A 368 -18.92 15.11 1.26
CA ASP A 368 -18.34 16.36 1.72
C ASP A 368 -17.06 16.11 2.51
N SER A 369 -16.09 17.01 2.34
CA SER A 369 -14.77 16.87 2.94
C SER A 369 -14.30 18.23 3.44
N PRO A 370 -14.76 18.68 4.62
CA PRO A 370 -14.24 19.91 5.22
C PRO A 370 -12.72 19.80 5.42
N PRO A 371 -11.99 20.94 5.41
CA PRO A 371 -10.57 20.96 5.72
C PRO A 371 -10.27 20.29 7.08
N GLN A 372 -9.18 19.54 7.14
CA GLN A 372 -8.72 18.89 8.35
C GLN A 372 -7.98 19.89 9.25
N GLY A 373 -8.40 19.93 10.52
CA GLY A 373 -7.66 20.64 11.58
C GLY A 373 -6.53 19.79 12.17
N PRO A 374 -5.58 20.39 12.91
CA PRO A 374 -4.45 19.67 13.52
C PRO A 374 -4.88 18.53 14.46
N ASP A 375 -5.91 18.76 15.27
CA ASP A 375 -6.41 17.76 16.24
C ASP A 375 -7.07 16.57 15.54
N GLU A 376 -7.70 16.81 14.39
CA GLU A 376 -8.38 15.77 13.62
C GLU A 376 -7.40 14.73 13.06
N PHE A 377 -6.20 15.16 12.64
CA PHE A 377 -5.15 14.25 12.19
C PHE A 377 -4.72 13.27 13.29
N GLN A 378 -4.58 13.76 14.53
CA GLN A 378 -4.22 12.92 15.68
C GLN A 378 -5.34 11.93 16.04
N VAL A 379 -6.59 12.38 15.98
CA VAL A 379 -7.77 11.51 16.19
C VAL A 379 -7.83 10.40 15.16
N ASN A 380 -7.69 10.74 13.87
CA ASN A 380 -7.70 9.77 12.77
C ASN A 380 -6.58 8.74 12.92
N ASN A 381 -5.36 9.20 13.26
CA ASN A 381 -4.22 8.32 13.52
C ASN A 381 -4.43 7.39 14.72
N SER A 382 -5.04 7.90 15.78
CA SER A 382 -5.34 7.13 17.00
C SER A 382 -6.40 6.06 16.71
N ASN A 383 -7.46 6.40 15.96
CA ASN A 383 -8.46 5.43 15.54
C ASN A 383 -7.84 4.31 14.70
N GLN A 384 -7.01 4.65 13.70
CA GLN A 384 -6.33 3.65 12.87
C GLN A 384 -5.45 2.72 13.71
N LEU A 385 -4.65 3.27 14.63
CA LEU A 385 -3.77 2.48 15.50
C LEU A 385 -4.58 1.58 16.46
N LEU A 386 -5.69 2.09 16.98
CA LEU A 386 -6.58 1.34 17.85
C LEU A 386 -7.22 0.15 17.09
N VAL A 387 -7.66 0.37 15.85
CA VAL A 387 -8.21 -0.71 15.01
C VAL A 387 -7.15 -1.72 14.59
N ALA A 388 -5.95 -1.26 14.22
CA ALA A 388 -4.81 -2.13 13.89
C ALA A 388 -4.52 -3.13 15.03
N ASN A 389 -4.43 -2.64 16.27
CA ASN A 389 -4.06 -3.45 17.43
C ASN A 389 -5.24 -4.17 18.11
N GLN A 390 -6.45 -3.63 18.03
CA GLN A 390 -7.60 -4.08 18.84
C GLN A 390 -8.94 -4.07 18.10
N GLY A 391 -8.96 -3.93 16.77
CA GLY A 391 -10.18 -3.74 15.96
C GLY A 391 -11.28 -4.78 16.18
N ARG A 392 -10.93 -6.01 16.57
CA ARG A 392 -11.90 -7.09 16.85
C ARG A 392 -12.42 -7.12 18.29
N ARG A 393 -12.02 -6.18 19.15
CA ARG A 393 -12.43 -6.16 20.54
C ARG A 393 -13.94 -5.86 20.62
N PRO A 394 -14.76 -6.70 21.28
CA PRO A 394 -16.19 -6.43 21.42
C PRO A 394 -16.44 -5.06 22.08
N GLY A 395 -17.35 -4.27 21.49
CA GLY A 395 -17.67 -2.93 21.99
C GLY A 395 -16.54 -1.91 21.84
N LEU A 396 -15.57 -2.13 20.94
CA LEU A 396 -14.55 -1.12 20.66
C LEU A 396 -15.17 0.20 20.24
N GLU A 397 -14.72 1.30 20.86
CA GLU A 397 -15.17 2.65 20.57
C GLU A 397 -14.09 3.44 19.81
N LEU A 398 -14.52 4.30 18.90
CA LEU A 398 -13.70 5.22 18.11
C LEU A 398 -14.19 6.66 18.31
N SER A 399 -13.32 7.63 18.07
CA SER A 399 -13.67 9.05 18.17
C SER A 399 -13.96 9.65 16.79
N ARG A 400 -15.12 10.31 16.64
CA ARG A 400 -15.55 10.99 15.42
C ARG A 400 -16.08 12.36 15.80
N ASN A 401 -15.42 13.44 15.35
CA ASN A 401 -15.85 14.83 15.60
C ASN A 401 -16.13 15.14 17.09
N GLY A 402 -15.30 14.62 18.00
CA GLY A 402 -15.48 14.80 19.45
C GLY A 402 -16.58 13.92 20.08
N GLN A 403 -17.27 13.10 19.28
CA GLN A 403 -18.21 12.08 19.77
C GLN A 403 -17.55 10.70 19.80
N THR A 404 -18.04 9.85 20.69
CA THR A 404 -17.64 8.45 20.79
C THR A 404 -18.71 7.57 20.16
N LEU A 405 -18.31 6.69 19.24
CA LEU A 405 -19.19 5.73 18.58
C LEU A 405 -18.55 4.35 18.64
N THR A 406 -19.35 3.28 18.71
CA THR A 406 -18.81 1.93 18.54
C THR A 406 -18.31 1.76 17.10
N LEU A 407 -17.24 0.98 16.94
CA LEU A 407 -16.69 0.62 15.62
C LEU A 407 -17.78 0.04 14.73
N GLN A 408 -18.61 -0.86 15.28
CA GLN A 408 -19.68 -1.53 14.55
C GLN A 408 -20.73 -0.53 14.04
N GLN A 409 -21.19 0.39 14.90
CA GLN A 409 -22.15 1.42 14.49
C GLN A 409 -21.59 2.27 13.36
N TRP A 410 -20.35 2.77 13.51
CA TRP A 410 -19.77 3.62 12.49
C TRP A 410 -19.48 2.85 11.18
N ALA A 411 -19.08 1.59 11.26
CA ALA A 411 -18.91 0.74 10.09
C ALA A 411 -20.23 0.53 9.35
N HIS A 412 -21.34 0.26 10.07
CA HIS A 412 -22.66 0.16 9.48
C HIS A 412 -23.09 1.45 8.78
N ASP A 413 -22.90 2.61 9.42
CA ASP A 413 -23.22 3.91 8.80
C ASP A 413 -22.50 4.09 7.44
N ILE A 414 -21.22 3.71 7.38
CA ILE A 414 -20.42 3.77 6.15
C ILE A 414 -20.95 2.78 5.10
N LEU A 415 -21.13 1.52 5.47
CA LEU A 415 -21.53 0.46 4.55
C LEU A 415 -22.93 0.69 3.98
N TYR A 416 -23.87 1.19 4.79
CA TYR A 416 -25.21 1.53 4.31
C TYR A 416 -25.18 2.71 3.32
N ALA A 417 -24.37 3.74 3.58
CA ALA A 417 -24.22 4.87 2.66
C ALA A 417 -23.58 4.46 1.32
N MET A 418 -22.80 3.38 1.28
CA MET A 418 -22.19 2.84 0.05
C MET A 418 -23.18 2.08 -0.86
N GLN A 419 -24.38 1.69 -0.38
CA GLN A 419 -25.32 0.85 -1.13
C GLN A 419 -25.72 1.44 -2.48
N ALA A 420 -26.01 2.74 -2.51
CA ALA A 420 -26.41 3.42 -3.74
C ALA A 420 -25.28 3.48 -4.77
N ILE A 421 -24.03 3.69 -4.32
CA ILE A 421 -22.85 3.68 -5.20
C ILE A 421 -22.67 2.29 -5.80
N CYS A 422 -22.76 1.23 -4.97
CA CYS A 422 -22.67 -0.15 -5.45
C CYS A 422 -23.77 -0.46 -6.47
N ALA A 423 -25.01 -0.02 -6.24
CA ALA A 423 -26.11 -0.17 -7.18
C ALA A 423 -25.85 0.51 -8.53
N VAL A 424 -25.26 1.70 -8.52
CA VAL A 424 -24.86 2.41 -9.74
C VAL A 424 -23.77 1.62 -10.50
N LEU A 425 -22.72 1.19 -9.79
CA LEU A 425 -21.62 0.40 -10.38
C LEU A 425 -22.12 -0.92 -10.99
N ASP A 426 -23.10 -1.56 -10.34
CA ASP A 426 -23.74 -2.80 -10.80
C ASP A 426 -24.78 -2.60 -11.90
N ARG A 427 -25.16 -1.37 -12.27
CA ARG A 427 -26.21 -1.13 -13.28
C ARG A 427 -25.89 -1.84 -14.60
N GLY A 428 -26.74 -2.77 -15.04
CA GLY A 428 -26.53 -3.58 -16.24
C GLY A 428 -25.75 -4.89 -16.01
N SER A 429 -25.30 -5.18 -14.79
CA SER A 429 -24.77 -6.47 -14.38
C SER A 429 -25.85 -7.32 -13.71
N LEU A 430 -26.02 -8.56 -14.15
CA LEU A 430 -26.95 -9.51 -13.54
C LEU A 430 -26.45 -10.01 -12.17
N ASP A 431 -25.14 -10.21 -12.05
CA ASP A 431 -24.51 -10.81 -10.86
C ASP A 431 -24.30 -9.81 -9.71
N ARG A 432 -24.50 -8.50 -9.97
CA ARG A 432 -24.37 -7.40 -9.00
C ARG A 432 -23.15 -7.51 -8.06
N PRO A 433 -21.93 -7.63 -8.63
CA PRO A 433 -20.74 -7.97 -7.86
C PRO A 433 -20.33 -6.92 -6.82
N TYR A 434 -20.63 -5.63 -7.00
CA TYR A 434 -20.32 -4.61 -5.97
C TYR A 434 -21.26 -4.72 -4.76
N GLN A 435 -22.55 -4.95 -4.99
CA GLN A 435 -23.51 -5.20 -3.91
C GLN A 435 -23.17 -6.48 -3.14
N LEU A 436 -22.76 -7.55 -3.84
CA LEU A 436 -22.30 -8.78 -3.19
C LEU A 436 -21.05 -8.53 -2.33
N ALA A 437 -20.07 -7.79 -2.85
CA ALA A 437 -18.88 -7.42 -2.09
C ALA A 437 -19.24 -6.62 -0.82
N LEU A 438 -20.15 -5.64 -0.93
CA LEU A 438 -20.63 -4.86 0.20
C LEU A 438 -21.37 -5.72 1.24
N GLN A 439 -22.22 -6.64 0.78
CA GLN A 439 -22.97 -7.56 1.66
C GLN A 439 -22.04 -8.49 2.44
N GLN A 440 -20.96 -8.97 1.81
CA GLN A 440 -19.95 -9.75 2.52
C GLN A 440 -19.30 -8.95 3.65
N GLN A 441 -18.99 -7.67 3.42
CA GLN A 441 -18.40 -6.82 4.46
C GLN A 441 -19.39 -6.46 5.58
N LEU A 442 -20.69 -6.32 5.27
CA LEU A 442 -21.73 -6.19 6.30
C LEU A 442 -21.73 -7.40 7.24
N ALA A 443 -21.64 -8.62 6.70
CA ALA A 443 -21.56 -9.84 7.51
C ALA A 443 -20.29 -9.88 8.39
N VAL A 444 -19.15 -9.35 7.90
CA VAL A 444 -17.91 -9.24 8.68
C VAL A 444 -18.03 -8.22 9.82
N VAL A 445 -18.77 -7.13 9.63
CA VAL A 445 -19.07 -6.16 10.69
C VAL A 445 -20.03 -6.75 11.74
N ASP A 446 -21.01 -7.54 11.31
CA ASP A 446 -21.96 -8.21 12.21
C ASP A 446 -21.29 -9.34 13.02
N ASN A 447 -20.29 -10.00 12.44
CA ASN A 447 -19.54 -11.08 13.06
C ASN A 447 -18.01 -10.89 12.90
N PRO A 448 -17.32 -10.30 13.89
CA PRO A 448 -15.88 -10.07 13.84
C PRO A 448 -15.03 -11.34 13.66
N ALA A 449 -15.58 -12.54 13.92
CA ALA A 449 -14.89 -13.81 13.68
C ALA A 449 -14.68 -14.11 12.19
N LEU A 450 -15.41 -13.42 11.29
CA LEU A 450 -15.27 -13.56 9.84
C LEU A 450 -14.15 -12.72 9.24
N THR A 451 -13.59 -11.77 10.00
CA THR A 451 -12.45 -10.96 9.53
C THR A 451 -11.24 -11.88 9.23
N PRO A 452 -10.38 -11.53 8.24
CA PRO A 452 -9.21 -12.35 7.91
C PRO A 452 -8.31 -12.58 9.14
N SER A 453 -7.99 -11.53 9.89
CA SER A 453 -7.23 -11.64 11.14
C SER A 453 -7.81 -12.62 12.17
N ALA A 454 -9.14 -12.70 12.33
CA ALA A 454 -9.75 -13.69 13.22
C ALA A 454 -9.60 -15.11 12.69
N ARG A 455 -9.86 -15.31 11.39
CA ARG A 455 -9.77 -16.62 10.72
C ARG A 455 -8.35 -17.17 10.76
N ILE A 456 -7.34 -16.31 10.60
CA ILE A 456 -5.92 -16.69 10.69
C ILE A 456 -5.59 -17.20 12.09
N LEU A 457 -5.93 -16.43 13.14
CA LEU A 457 -5.67 -16.87 14.51
C LEU A 457 -6.46 -18.13 14.88
N ALA A 458 -7.69 -18.30 14.38
CA ALA A 458 -8.47 -19.51 14.59
C ALA A 458 -7.79 -20.73 13.95
N CYS A 459 -7.41 -20.63 12.67
CA CYS A 459 -6.73 -21.69 11.94
C CYS A 459 -5.40 -22.10 12.61
N MET A 460 -4.59 -21.12 13.02
CA MET A 460 -3.35 -21.39 13.76
C MET A 460 -3.60 -22.16 15.07
N ARG A 461 -4.66 -21.79 15.83
CA ARG A 461 -5.01 -22.48 17.09
C ARG A 461 -5.53 -23.88 16.85
N GLU A 462 -6.44 -24.05 15.90
CA GLU A 462 -7.08 -25.33 15.58
C GLU A 462 -6.06 -26.37 15.10
N ASN A 463 -5.03 -25.94 14.37
CA ASN A 463 -3.99 -26.81 13.85
C ASN A 463 -2.73 -26.88 14.73
N GLY A 464 -2.67 -26.13 15.84
CA GLY A 464 -1.47 -26.04 16.68
C GLY A 464 -0.24 -25.53 15.93
N GLN A 465 -0.42 -24.60 15.01
CA GLN A 465 0.63 -24.10 14.12
C GLN A 465 1.16 -22.75 14.56
N GLU A 466 2.49 -22.67 14.66
CA GLU A 466 3.23 -21.41 14.76
C GLU A 466 3.04 -20.56 13.51
N PHE A 467 3.15 -19.24 13.65
CA PHE A 467 2.90 -18.32 12.53
C PHE A 467 3.84 -18.56 11.35
N GLY A 468 5.14 -18.78 11.61
CA GLY A 468 6.14 -19.02 10.56
C GLY A 468 5.88 -20.31 9.76
N CYS A 469 5.49 -21.38 10.46
CA CYS A 469 5.11 -22.65 9.83
C CYS A 469 3.83 -22.50 9.02
N PHE A 470 2.80 -21.83 9.57
CA PHE A 470 1.56 -21.56 8.86
C PHE A 470 1.79 -20.75 7.56
N ALA A 471 2.61 -19.70 7.63
CA ALA A 471 2.96 -18.87 6.49
C ALA A 471 3.75 -19.66 5.43
N SER A 472 4.74 -20.46 5.84
CA SER A 472 5.55 -21.27 4.92
C SER A 472 4.74 -22.36 4.22
N ASN A 473 3.88 -23.05 4.97
CA ASN A 473 2.98 -24.08 4.41
C ASN A 473 2.02 -23.48 3.36
N THR A 474 1.45 -22.32 3.66
CA THR A 474 0.56 -21.61 2.72
C THR A 474 1.33 -21.14 1.47
N SER A 475 2.56 -20.65 1.66
CA SER A 475 3.44 -20.24 0.55
C SER A 475 3.78 -21.42 -0.37
N ALA A 476 4.00 -22.60 0.19
CA ALA A 476 4.22 -23.83 -0.58
C ALA A 476 2.97 -24.24 -1.38
N LEU A 477 1.76 -24.07 -0.82
CA LEU A 477 0.51 -24.30 -1.55
C LEU A 477 0.36 -23.33 -2.73
N HIS A 478 0.69 -22.04 -2.55
CA HIS A 478 0.67 -21.07 -3.64
C HIS A 478 1.69 -21.41 -4.74
N LYS A 479 2.92 -21.80 -4.37
CA LYS A 479 3.92 -22.29 -5.34
C LYS A 479 3.40 -23.48 -6.13
N HIS A 480 2.79 -24.46 -5.46
CA HIS A 480 2.20 -25.62 -6.14
C HIS A 480 1.08 -25.22 -7.10
N TYR A 481 0.19 -24.33 -6.66
CA TYR A 481 -0.90 -23.80 -7.47
C TYR A 481 -0.40 -23.19 -8.80
N PHE A 482 0.60 -22.29 -8.75
CA PHE A 482 1.12 -21.66 -9.96
C PHE A 482 1.98 -22.58 -10.83
N ASN A 483 2.71 -23.52 -10.22
CA ASN A 483 3.46 -24.52 -10.98
C ASN A 483 2.54 -25.50 -11.74
N ALA A 484 1.29 -25.68 -11.28
CA ALA A 484 0.29 -26.50 -11.96
C ALA A 484 -0.45 -25.77 -13.09
N GLU A 485 -0.38 -24.43 -13.13
CA GLU A 485 -1.06 -23.58 -14.10
C GLU A 485 -0.05 -22.69 -14.84
N PRO A 486 0.74 -23.23 -15.79
CA PRO A 486 1.70 -22.43 -16.54
C PRO A 486 1.00 -21.42 -17.45
N LEU A 487 1.74 -20.37 -17.84
CA LEU A 487 1.30 -19.43 -18.88
C LEU A 487 1.14 -20.12 -20.23
N ASP A 488 0.29 -19.56 -21.08
CA ASP A 488 0.32 -19.87 -22.51
C ASP A 488 1.59 -19.33 -23.18
N ASP A 489 2.02 -19.99 -24.25
CA ASP A 489 3.29 -19.68 -24.94
C ASP A 489 3.38 -18.23 -25.42
N ALA A 490 2.27 -17.62 -25.84
CA ALA A 490 2.28 -16.25 -26.34
C ALA A 490 2.50 -15.24 -25.21
N THR A 491 1.80 -15.43 -24.08
CA THR A 491 1.99 -14.60 -22.88
C THR A 491 3.39 -14.81 -22.29
N GLN A 492 3.90 -16.04 -22.27
CA GLN A 492 5.26 -16.35 -21.82
C GLN A 492 6.30 -15.57 -22.64
N GLN A 493 6.24 -15.66 -23.98
CA GLN A 493 7.15 -14.94 -24.88
C GLN A 493 7.07 -13.41 -24.70
N GLN A 494 5.86 -12.89 -24.43
CA GLN A 494 5.67 -11.46 -24.17
C GLN A 494 6.44 -11.02 -22.91
N PHE A 495 6.33 -11.75 -21.79
CA PHE A 495 7.07 -11.40 -20.58
C PHE A 495 8.58 -11.60 -20.72
N GLU A 496 9.03 -12.65 -21.42
CA GLU A 496 10.45 -12.84 -21.73
C GLU A 496 11.03 -11.68 -22.56
N ALA A 497 10.26 -11.17 -23.52
CA ALA A 497 10.65 -10.00 -24.30
C ALA A 497 10.74 -8.73 -23.43
N MET A 498 9.82 -8.55 -22.48
CA MET A 498 9.88 -7.44 -21.51
C MET A 498 11.10 -7.56 -20.60
N ALA A 499 11.40 -8.76 -20.11
CA ALA A 499 12.60 -9.04 -19.33
C ALA A 499 13.88 -8.69 -20.11
N ALA A 500 14.00 -9.16 -21.35
CA ALA A 500 15.13 -8.86 -22.22
C ALA A 500 15.26 -7.35 -22.51
N ALA A 501 14.15 -6.68 -22.82
CA ALA A 501 14.12 -5.24 -23.09
C ALA A 501 14.54 -4.42 -21.86
N SER A 502 14.11 -4.81 -20.66
CA SER A 502 14.50 -4.14 -19.42
C SER A 502 16.01 -4.25 -19.16
N LEU A 503 16.61 -5.43 -19.38
CA LEU A 503 18.06 -5.60 -19.24
C LEU A 503 18.82 -4.71 -20.22
N GLN A 504 18.33 -4.56 -21.45
CA GLN A 504 18.93 -3.65 -22.42
C GLN A 504 18.79 -2.19 -21.97
N LYS A 505 17.59 -1.79 -21.52
CA LYS A 505 17.34 -0.43 -21.03
C LYS A 505 18.22 -0.06 -19.84
N GLN A 506 18.48 -0.99 -18.91
CA GLN A 506 19.43 -0.75 -17.82
C GLN A 506 20.85 -0.49 -18.35
N ARG A 507 21.32 -1.27 -19.34
CA ARG A 507 22.65 -1.07 -19.95
C ARG A 507 22.74 0.28 -20.63
N ASP A 508 21.69 0.70 -21.32
CA ASP A 508 21.64 1.99 -22.00
C ASP A 508 21.72 3.14 -20.99
N ILE A 509 21.01 3.04 -19.86
CA ILE A 509 21.11 4.02 -18.75
C ILE A 509 22.54 4.07 -18.21
N GLU A 510 23.13 2.92 -17.88
CA GLU A 510 24.50 2.84 -17.36
C GLU A 510 25.55 3.39 -18.33
N ALA A 511 25.34 3.24 -19.65
CA ALA A 511 26.22 3.78 -20.68
C ALA A 511 26.03 5.29 -20.90
N SER A 512 24.85 5.82 -20.56
CA SER A 512 24.50 7.23 -20.73
C SER A 512 24.90 8.14 -19.56
N ASP A 513 25.30 7.56 -18.42
CA ASP A 513 25.75 8.34 -17.26
C ASP A 513 27.07 9.06 -17.56
N THR A 514 27.03 10.40 -17.56
CA THR A 514 28.21 11.25 -17.76
C THR A 514 28.70 11.95 -16.49
N LEU A 515 27.85 12.03 -15.46
CA LEU A 515 28.17 12.68 -14.19
C LEU A 515 28.70 11.65 -13.21
N ASP A 516 29.60 12.07 -12.32
CA ASP A 516 29.83 11.29 -11.10
C ASP A 516 28.60 11.35 -10.19
N PHE A 517 28.58 10.47 -9.19
CA PHE A 517 27.42 10.30 -8.32
C PHE A 517 27.17 11.50 -7.40
N ASP A 518 28.23 12.20 -6.97
CA ASP A 518 28.14 13.36 -6.08
C ASP A 518 27.49 14.55 -6.82
N GLU A 519 27.88 14.78 -8.08
CA GLU A 519 27.28 15.81 -8.94
C GLU A 519 25.85 15.44 -9.32
N TYR A 520 25.59 14.18 -9.68
CA TYR A 520 24.24 13.70 -9.98
C TYR A 520 23.27 13.97 -8.82
N LEU A 521 23.66 13.62 -7.60
CA LEU A 521 22.83 13.77 -6.41
C LEU A 521 22.57 15.26 -6.10
N SER A 522 23.60 16.09 -6.25
CA SER A 522 23.48 17.55 -6.08
C SER A 522 22.47 18.14 -7.07
N ARG A 523 22.52 17.73 -8.34
CA ARG A 523 21.54 18.15 -9.37
C ARG A 523 20.14 17.62 -9.09
N TYR A 524 20.02 16.37 -8.63
CA TYR A 524 18.72 15.79 -8.27
C TYR A 524 18.02 16.63 -7.19
N PHE A 525 18.73 16.99 -6.12
CA PHE A 525 18.14 17.78 -5.04
C PHE A 525 17.90 19.24 -5.40
N ALA A 526 18.65 19.81 -6.35
CA ALA A 526 18.48 21.18 -6.83
C ALA A 526 17.24 21.41 -7.73
N GLN A 527 16.53 20.35 -8.15
CA GLN A 527 15.30 20.49 -8.96
C GLN A 527 14.21 21.30 -8.23
N SER A 528 13.56 22.20 -8.98
CA SER A 528 12.48 23.11 -8.53
C SER A 528 11.23 23.10 -9.40
#